data_AF-A0A016V6Z7-F1
#
_entry.id   AF-A0A016V6Z7-F1
#
_cell.length_a   1.000
_cell.length_b   1.000
_cell.length_c   1.000
_cell.angle_alpha   90.00
_cell.angle_beta   90.00
_cell.angle_gamma   90.00
#
_symmetry.space_group_name_H-M   'P 1'
#
loop_
_entity.id
_entity.type
_entity.pdbx_description
1 polymer ?
#
loop_
_entity_poly.entity_id
_entity_poly.type
_entity_poly.pdbx_seq_one_letter_code
_entity_poly.pdbx_strand_id
1 'polypeptide(L)'
;MRYFSGKLTSRHPMHQDLHYFPFRPADFICCAWTAMERINRANGCLVVVPGTHKGTLLPHEYPKWEIGLKKSFNRGVETIGVLLLQGGVNKAYHGIQDYDPSMPRLHVEMEAGDTVFFHPILIHGSGANRTEGFRKAISCHYANDDLCRYIDVRNSSQEITQDRRVNTTQSYPSSTQASTRLPRVIPVMHRS
;
A
#
# COMPACT_ATOMS: atom_id res chain seq x y z
N MET A 1 -9.15 -6.44 5.44
CA MET A 1 -9.97 -6.17 4.24
C MET A 1 -9.76 -4.71 3.83
N ARG A 2 -9.41 -4.42 2.57
CA ARG A 2 -9.22 -3.05 2.08
C ARG A 2 -10.46 -2.63 1.29
N TYR A 3 -11.01 -1.46 1.63
CA TYR A 3 -12.11 -0.83 0.90
C TYR A 3 -11.55 0.31 0.05
N PHE A 4 -11.75 0.21 -1.26
CA PHE A 4 -11.41 1.26 -2.21
C PHE A 4 -12.73 2.00 -2.51
N SER A 5 -12.99 3.11 -1.80
CA SER A 5 -14.23 3.88 -1.97
C SER A 5 -14.20 4.74 -3.21
N GLY A 6 -15.39 4.94 -3.81
CA GLY A 6 -15.76 6.07 -4.67
C GLY A 6 -14.99 6.28 -5.98
N LYS A 7 -15.62 7.04 -6.88
CA LYS A 7 -15.01 7.50 -8.13
C LYS A 7 -13.77 8.33 -7.80
N LEU A 8 -12.61 7.89 -8.29
CA LEU A 8 -11.29 8.52 -8.11
C LEU A 8 -10.70 8.52 -6.68
N THR A 9 -11.35 7.96 -5.64
CA THR A 9 -10.93 8.17 -4.22
C THR A 9 -10.03 7.09 -3.60
N SER A 10 -9.42 6.21 -4.39
CA SER A 10 -8.74 5.03 -3.86
C SER A 10 -7.41 4.64 -4.52
N ARG A 11 -6.78 5.56 -5.26
CA ARG A 11 -5.49 5.26 -5.90
C ARG A 11 -4.43 4.99 -4.82
N HIS A 12 -3.71 3.89 -4.97
CA HIS A 12 -2.47 3.66 -4.23
C HIS A 12 -1.32 4.03 -5.16
N PRO A 13 -0.38 4.90 -4.73
CA PRO A 13 0.77 5.26 -5.54
C PRO A 13 1.61 4.01 -5.84
N MET A 14 2.47 4.09 -6.85
CA MET A 14 3.43 3.03 -7.12
C MET A 14 4.42 2.98 -5.95
N HIS A 15 4.51 1.82 -5.29
CA HIS A 15 5.25 1.63 -4.05
C HIS A 15 5.82 0.20 -3.95
N GLN A 16 6.59 -0.03 -2.89
CA GLN A 16 7.10 -1.33 -2.50
C GLN A 16 6.65 -1.57 -1.05
N ASP A 17 5.99 -2.69 -0.78
CA ASP A 17 5.48 -2.99 0.57
C ASP A 17 6.62 -3.06 1.60
N LEU A 18 7.82 -3.50 1.17
CA LEU A 18 8.99 -3.62 2.03
C LEU A 18 9.35 -2.30 2.72
N HIS A 19 8.97 -1.14 2.16
CA HIS A 19 9.14 0.17 2.78
C HIS A 19 8.54 0.24 4.20
N TYR A 20 7.44 -0.47 4.46
CA TYR A 20 6.78 -0.49 5.77
C TYR A 20 7.23 -1.63 6.68
N PHE A 21 8.06 -2.55 6.17
CA PHE A 21 8.49 -3.75 6.89
C PHE A 21 9.92 -3.58 7.39
N PRO A 22 10.14 -3.38 8.70
CA PRO A 22 11.48 -3.30 9.28
C PRO A 22 12.02 -4.70 9.62
N PHE A 23 11.82 -5.69 8.74
CA PHE A 23 12.34 -7.04 8.90
C PHE A 23 12.86 -7.63 7.58
N ARG A 24 13.87 -8.50 7.66
CA ARG A 24 14.66 -9.05 6.53
C ARG A 24 15.06 -10.50 6.81
N PRO A 25 15.37 -11.34 5.79
CA PRO A 25 15.50 -11.02 4.36
C PRO A 25 14.16 -10.82 3.65
N ALA A 26 14.15 -10.01 2.58
CA ALA A 26 12.94 -9.74 1.80
C ALA A 26 12.41 -10.96 1.06
N ASP A 27 13.32 -11.83 0.59
CA ASP A 27 12.99 -13.05 -0.18
C ASP A 27 12.17 -14.07 0.60
N PHE A 28 12.16 -13.96 1.93
CA PHE A 28 11.34 -14.78 2.82
C PHE A 28 10.02 -14.12 3.23
N ILE A 29 9.60 -13.10 2.49
CA ILE A 29 8.35 -12.38 2.68
C ILE A 29 7.51 -12.48 1.40
N CYS A 30 6.21 -12.76 1.55
CA CYS A 30 5.28 -12.83 0.42
C CYS A 30 3.96 -12.16 0.76
N CYS A 31 3.44 -11.35 -0.15
CA CYS A 31 2.07 -10.86 -0.11
C CYS A 31 1.15 -11.86 -0.81
N ALA A 32 0.09 -12.29 -0.14
CA ALA A 32 -1.06 -12.90 -0.78
C ALA A 32 -2.17 -11.84 -0.87
N TRP A 33 -2.62 -11.55 -2.09
CA TRP A 33 -3.68 -10.59 -2.33
C TRP A 33 -4.82 -11.26 -3.08
N THR A 34 -6.02 -11.26 -2.49
CA THR A 34 -7.18 -11.99 -2.98
C THR A 34 -8.30 -11.03 -3.36
N ALA A 35 -8.84 -11.21 -4.56
CA ALA A 35 -9.98 -10.50 -5.07
C ALA A 35 -11.26 -10.96 -4.36
N MET A 36 -12.02 -10.04 -3.76
CA MET A 36 -13.29 -10.37 -3.08
C MET A 36 -14.52 -10.15 -3.96
N GLU A 37 -14.29 -9.63 -5.16
CA GLU A 37 -15.24 -9.38 -6.24
C GLU A 37 -14.43 -9.35 -7.55
N ARG A 38 -15.10 -9.22 -8.69
CA ARG A 38 -14.41 -9.04 -9.98
C ARG A 38 -13.66 -7.72 -10.01
N ILE A 39 -12.39 -7.76 -10.38
CA ILE A 39 -11.48 -6.60 -10.38
C ILE A 39 -10.84 -6.45 -11.75
N ASN A 40 -11.02 -5.27 -12.36
CA ASN A 40 -10.53 -4.97 -13.70
C ASN A 40 -9.97 -3.53 -13.78
N ARG A 41 -9.52 -3.13 -14.97
CA ARG A 41 -9.01 -1.76 -15.19
C ARG A 41 -10.02 -0.66 -14.84
N ALA A 42 -11.31 -0.89 -15.03
CA ALA A 42 -12.34 0.13 -14.79
C ALA A 42 -12.55 0.40 -13.29
N ASN A 43 -12.54 -0.64 -12.45
CA ASN A 43 -12.72 -0.50 -11.00
C ASN A 43 -11.40 -0.41 -10.20
N GLY A 44 -10.26 -0.25 -10.88
CA GLY A 44 -8.98 0.05 -10.26
C GLY A 44 -8.24 -1.19 -9.75
N CYS A 45 -7.95 -2.12 -10.66
CA CYS A 45 -7.13 -3.30 -10.40
C CYS A 45 -5.71 -2.99 -9.92
N LEU A 46 -5.03 -4.03 -9.45
CA LEU A 46 -3.60 -3.97 -9.13
C LEU A 46 -2.82 -3.67 -10.42
N VAL A 47 -1.81 -2.82 -10.29
CA VAL A 47 -0.87 -2.49 -11.37
C VAL A 47 0.53 -2.84 -10.87
N VAL A 48 1.27 -3.63 -11.62
CA VAL A 48 2.62 -4.07 -11.27
C VAL A 48 3.61 -3.71 -12.35
N VAL A 49 4.89 -3.58 -11.99
CA VAL A 49 6.00 -3.45 -12.95
C VAL A 49 6.80 -4.76 -12.92
N PRO A 50 6.62 -5.66 -13.91
CA PRO A 50 7.26 -6.97 -13.91
C PRO A 50 8.79 -6.89 -13.78
N GLY A 51 9.38 -7.87 -13.11
CA GLY A 51 10.84 -7.97 -12.92
C GLY A 51 11.44 -7.08 -11.82
N THR A 52 10.74 -6.04 -11.37
CA THR A 52 11.28 -5.07 -10.39
C THR A 52 11.53 -5.66 -9.00
N HIS A 53 10.95 -6.82 -8.68
CA HIS A 53 11.25 -7.56 -7.44
C HIS A 53 12.73 -7.96 -7.30
N LYS A 54 13.48 -8.02 -8.41
CA LYS A 54 14.93 -8.31 -8.44
C LYS A 54 15.78 -7.08 -8.13
N GLY A 55 15.18 -5.91 -8.04
CA GLY A 55 15.85 -4.66 -7.71
C GLY A 55 16.04 -4.48 -6.21
N THR A 56 16.25 -3.23 -5.80
CA THR A 56 16.42 -2.84 -4.40
C THR A 56 15.18 -2.12 -3.87
N LEU A 57 15.15 -1.88 -2.56
CA LEU A 57 14.20 -0.96 -1.96
C LEU A 57 14.56 0.47 -2.39
N LEU A 58 13.65 1.13 -3.10
CA LEU A 58 13.79 2.52 -3.53
C LEU A 58 13.39 3.47 -2.38
N PRO A 59 13.82 4.75 -2.43
CA PRO A 59 13.30 5.78 -1.54
C PRO A 59 11.80 6.01 -1.78
N HIS A 60 11.05 6.21 -0.70
CA HIS A 60 9.64 6.60 -0.77
C HIS A 60 9.43 7.93 -0.04
N GLU A 61 8.53 8.73 -0.56
CA GLU A 61 8.11 9.99 0.04
C GLU A 61 6.59 10.11 0.06
N TYR A 62 6.08 11.09 0.82
CA TYR A 62 4.69 11.48 0.63
C TYR A 62 4.54 12.00 -0.80
N PRO A 63 3.57 11.47 -1.57
CA PRO A 63 3.37 11.93 -2.94
C PRO A 63 3.22 13.45 -3.00
N LYS A 64 4.10 14.10 -3.77
CA LYS A 64 4.02 15.53 -4.10
C LYS A 64 2.82 15.72 -5.02
N TRP A 65 1.77 16.38 -4.54
CA TRP A 65 0.53 16.55 -5.30
C TRP A 65 0.67 17.65 -6.36
N GLU A 66 0.32 17.36 -7.62
CA GLU A 66 0.08 18.41 -8.61
C GLU A 66 -1.21 19.16 -8.25
N ILE A 67 -1.10 20.45 -7.93
CA ILE A 67 -2.23 21.38 -7.88
C ILE A 67 -2.55 21.73 -9.33
N GLY A 68 -3.66 21.21 -9.86
CA GLY A 68 -4.15 21.60 -11.18
C GLY A 68 -4.80 22.97 -11.10
N LEU A 69 -4.22 23.99 -11.74
CA LEU A 69 -4.92 25.26 -11.96
C LEU A 69 -5.91 25.06 -13.11
N LYS A 70 -7.23 25.10 -12.84
CA LYS A 70 -8.22 25.27 -13.90
C LYS A 70 -8.64 26.72 -13.98
N LYS A 71 -8.37 27.33 -15.13
CA LYS A 71 -9.00 28.59 -15.52
C LYS A 71 -10.43 28.29 -15.94
N SER A 72 -11.40 28.88 -15.26
CA SER A 72 -12.80 28.87 -15.68
C SER A 72 -13.20 30.27 -16.12
N PHE A 73 -13.88 30.36 -17.25
CA PHE A 73 -14.35 31.62 -17.80
C PHE A 73 -15.87 31.64 -17.72
N ASN A 74 -16.44 32.57 -16.93
CA ASN A 74 -17.88 32.73 -16.82
C ASN A 74 -18.24 34.21 -16.90
N ARG A 75 -19.14 34.57 -17.83
CA ARG A 75 -19.59 35.96 -18.06
C ARG A 75 -18.46 37.01 -18.14
N GLY A 76 -17.37 36.69 -18.84
CA GLY A 76 -16.26 37.64 -19.05
C GLY A 76 -15.26 37.76 -17.90
N VAL A 77 -15.45 36.99 -16.81
CA VAL A 77 -14.52 36.97 -15.67
C VAL A 77 -13.72 35.68 -15.68
N GLU A 78 -12.38 35.82 -15.73
CA GLU A 78 -11.45 34.71 -15.52
C GLU A 78 -11.35 34.42 -14.02
N THR A 79 -11.78 33.23 -13.61
CA THR A 79 -11.59 32.77 -12.23
C THR A 79 -10.53 31.67 -12.23
N ILE A 80 -9.46 31.89 -11.46
CA ILE A 80 -8.48 30.85 -11.16
C ILE A 80 -9.04 30.01 -10.01
N GLY A 81 -9.62 28.86 -10.36
CA GLY A 81 -10.01 27.87 -9.37
C GLY A 81 -8.81 27.01 -9.01
N VAL A 82 -8.45 26.95 -7.72
CA VAL A 82 -7.59 25.89 -7.20
C VAL A 82 -8.40 24.60 -7.28
N LEU A 83 -8.24 23.85 -8.38
CA LEU A 83 -8.71 22.48 -8.42
C LEU A 83 -7.65 21.66 -7.69
N LEU A 84 -7.87 21.44 -6.39
CA LEU A 84 -7.41 20.18 -5.81
C LEU A 84 -7.94 19.13 -6.78
N LEU A 85 -7.07 18.35 -7.42
CA LEU A 85 -7.51 17.18 -8.17
C LEU A 85 -8.25 16.30 -7.16
N GLN A 86 -9.55 16.54 -7.00
CA GLN A 86 -10.43 15.87 -6.06
C GLN A 86 -10.65 14.49 -6.65
N GLY A 87 -9.71 13.62 -6.30
CA GLY A 87 -9.61 12.25 -6.74
C GLY A 87 -8.63 11.56 -5.81
N GLY A 88 -9.11 11.33 -4.58
CA GLY A 88 -8.40 10.85 -3.41
C GLY A 88 -7.36 9.77 -3.68
N VAL A 89 -6.11 10.12 -3.43
CA VAL A 89 -5.07 9.15 -3.10
C VAL A 89 -5.02 9.10 -1.58
N ASN A 90 -5.02 7.91 -1.01
CA ASN A 90 -5.10 7.75 0.44
C ASN A 90 -3.79 8.27 1.07
N LYS A 91 -3.90 9.30 1.93
CA LYS A 91 -2.77 9.96 2.65
C LYS A 91 -1.99 9.02 3.58
N ALA A 92 -2.42 7.77 3.72
CA ALA A 92 -1.70 6.74 4.46
C ALA A 92 -0.53 6.09 3.68
N TYR A 93 -0.38 6.37 2.38
CA TYR A 93 0.61 5.67 1.54
C TYR A 93 1.67 6.59 0.93
N HIS A 94 2.93 6.24 1.16
CA HIS A 94 4.10 6.74 0.46
C HIS A 94 4.24 6.12 -0.93
N GLY A 95 4.65 6.93 -1.90
CA GLY A 95 5.01 6.48 -3.26
C GLY A 95 6.52 6.48 -3.44
N ILE A 96 7.00 5.72 -4.42
CA ILE A 96 8.42 5.77 -4.84
C ILE A 96 8.74 7.20 -5.29
N GLN A 97 9.81 7.75 -4.74
CA GLN A 97 10.33 9.05 -5.14
C GLN A 97 10.82 8.99 -6.60
N ASP A 98 10.49 10.01 -7.39
CA ASP A 98 10.93 10.14 -8.80
C ASP A 98 10.55 8.91 -9.66
N TYR A 99 9.41 8.28 -9.36
CA TYR A 99 8.91 7.13 -10.11
C TYR A 99 8.74 7.46 -11.60
N ASP A 100 9.45 6.74 -12.47
CA ASP A 100 9.33 6.88 -13.92
C ASP A 100 7.98 6.34 -14.41
N PRO A 101 7.07 7.22 -14.89
CA PRO A 101 5.77 6.77 -15.35
C PRO A 101 5.83 5.93 -16.63
N SER A 102 6.95 5.94 -17.37
CA SER A 102 7.14 5.20 -18.62
C SER A 102 7.45 3.72 -18.43
N MET A 103 7.79 3.28 -17.21
CA MET A 103 8.04 1.87 -16.91
C MET A 103 6.86 0.98 -17.36
N PRO A 104 7.13 -0.22 -17.92
CA PRO A 104 6.09 -1.09 -18.47
C PRO A 104 5.20 -1.63 -17.36
N ARG A 105 3.94 -1.20 -17.35
CA ARG A 105 2.96 -1.58 -16.33
C ARG A 105 2.05 -2.70 -16.83
N LEU A 106 1.95 -3.76 -16.04
CA LEU A 106 0.97 -4.83 -16.21
C LEU A 106 -0.22 -4.58 -15.27
N HIS A 107 -1.43 -4.65 -15.83
CA HIS A 107 -2.67 -4.59 -15.04
C HIS A 107 -3.12 -6.01 -14.75
N VAL A 108 -3.32 -6.31 -13.46
CA VAL A 108 -3.72 -7.65 -13.00
C VAL A 108 -5.22 -7.66 -12.79
N GLU A 109 -5.96 -8.05 -13.83
CA GLU A 109 -7.40 -8.29 -13.74
C GLU A 109 -7.66 -9.68 -13.15
N MET A 110 -8.68 -9.77 -12.29
CA MET A 110 -8.93 -10.93 -11.44
C MET A 110 -10.44 -11.13 -11.29
N GLU A 111 -10.89 -12.36 -11.30
CA GLU A 111 -12.25 -12.72 -10.90
C GLU A 111 -12.35 -12.89 -9.37
N ALA A 112 -13.57 -12.95 -8.84
CA ALA A 112 -13.76 -13.12 -7.40
C ALA A 112 -13.18 -14.47 -6.92
N GLY A 113 -12.35 -14.43 -5.89
CA GLY A 113 -11.66 -15.61 -5.34
C GLY A 113 -10.23 -15.80 -5.87
N ASP A 114 -9.87 -15.18 -6.99
CA ASP A 114 -8.51 -15.24 -7.50
C ASP A 114 -7.52 -14.64 -6.49
N THR A 115 -6.31 -15.21 -6.42
CA THR A 115 -5.24 -14.74 -5.54
C THR A 115 -3.95 -14.55 -6.32
N VAL A 116 -3.32 -13.38 -6.17
CA VAL A 116 -1.99 -13.09 -6.70
C VAL A 116 -0.99 -13.06 -5.54
N PHE A 117 0.15 -13.72 -5.75
CA PHE A 117 1.28 -13.72 -4.82
C PHE A 117 2.39 -12.85 -5.37
N PHE A 118 2.98 -11.98 -4.54
CA PHE A 118 4.10 -11.16 -4.97
C PHE A 118 5.08 -10.81 -3.85
N HIS A 119 6.32 -10.56 -4.28
CA HIS A 119 7.45 -10.18 -3.44
C HIS A 119 7.33 -8.73 -2.96
N PRO A 120 7.73 -8.37 -1.72
CA PRO A 120 7.52 -7.02 -1.19
C PRO A 120 8.38 -5.92 -1.85
N ILE A 121 9.40 -6.29 -2.65
CA ILE A 121 10.17 -5.35 -3.50
C ILE A 121 9.47 -5.10 -4.84
N LEU A 122 8.48 -5.91 -5.25
CA LEU A 122 7.78 -5.68 -6.50
C LEU A 122 7.11 -4.30 -6.49
N ILE A 123 7.46 -3.47 -7.46
CA ILE A 123 6.83 -2.16 -7.63
C ILE A 123 5.39 -2.38 -8.08
N HIS A 124 4.45 -1.91 -7.27
CA HIS A 124 3.03 -2.06 -7.54
C HIS A 124 2.20 -0.89 -7.01
N GLY A 125 0.98 -0.76 -7.50
CA GLY A 125 0.02 0.27 -7.10
C GLY A 125 -1.40 -0.16 -7.47
N SER A 126 -2.36 0.75 -7.40
CA SER A 126 -3.72 0.51 -7.88
C SER A 126 -4.10 1.52 -8.95
N GLY A 127 -4.79 1.05 -9.98
CA GLY A 127 -5.42 1.91 -10.97
C GLY A 127 -6.49 2.81 -10.33
N ALA A 128 -6.88 3.87 -11.04
CA ALA A 128 -7.99 4.71 -10.60
C ALA A 128 -9.31 3.94 -10.74
N ASN A 129 -10.09 3.85 -9.66
CA ASN A 129 -11.47 3.37 -9.76
C ASN A 129 -12.33 4.43 -10.46
N ARG A 130 -12.85 4.10 -11.64
CA ARG A 130 -13.70 4.97 -12.47
C ARG A 130 -15.18 4.59 -12.40
N THR A 131 -15.52 3.59 -11.58
CA THR A 131 -16.90 3.13 -11.35
C THR A 131 -17.53 3.83 -10.14
N GLU A 132 -18.83 3.65 -9.94
CA GLU A 132 -19.57 4.23 -8.81
C GLU A 132 -19.50 3.36 -7.54
N GLY A 133 -19.05 2.10 -7.68
CA GLY A 133 -18.95 1.13 -6.59
C GLY A 133 -17.60 1.14 -5.87
N PHE A 134 -17.56 0.43 -4.74
CA PHE A 134 -16.31 0.12 -4.04
C PHE A 134 -15.63 -1.06 -4.71
N ARG A 135 -14.30 -1.11 -4.64
CA ARG A 135 -13.54 -2.31 -4.96
C ARG A 135 -12.99 -2.95 -3.68
N LYS A 136 -13.25 -4.24 -3.48
CA LYS A 136 -12.87 -4.99 -2.29
C LYS A 136 -11.80 -6.03 -2.61
N ALA A 137 -10.74 -6.00 -1.81
CA ALA A 137 -9.73 -7.04 -1.80
C ALA A 137 -9.20 -7.24 -0.39
N ILE A 138 -8.68 -8.43 -0.11
CA ILE A 138 -7.98 -8.73 1.13
C ILE A 138 -6.51 -9.03 0.82
N SER A 139 -5.62 -8.59 1.70
CA SER A 139 -4.19 -8.88 1.59
C SER A 139 -3.65 -9.33 2.94
N CYS A 140 -2.72 -10.26 2.91
CA CYS A 140 -1.92 -10.68 4.04
C CYS A 140 -0.46 -10.79 3.60
N HIS A 141 0.45 -10.33 4.46
CA HIS A 141 1.88 -10.44 4.25
C HIS A 141 2.43 -11.49 5.22
N TYR A 142 3.06 -12.52 4.66
CA TYR A 142 3.68 -13.59 5.40
C TYR A 142 5.19 -13.39 5.41
N ALA A 143 5.84 -13.75 6.52
CA ALA A 143 7.29 -13.75 6.66
C ALA A 143 7.72 -15.07 7.32
N ASN A 144 8.90 -15.57 6.97
CA ASN A 144 9.46 -16.76 7.61
C ASN A 144 9.96 -16.42 9.02
N ASP A 145 9.44 -17.09 10.05
CA ASP A 145 9.76 -16.82 11.46
C ASP A 145 11.21 -17.15 11.83
N ASP A 146 11.76 -18.26 11.32
CA ASP A 146 13.12 -18.71 11.63
C ASP A 146 14.20 -17.83 10.99
N LEU A 147 13.90 -17.28 9.81
CA LEU A 147 14.86 -16.59 8.95
C LEU A 147 14.74 -15.08 9.04
N CYS A 148 13.53 -14.52 9.24
CA CYS A 148 13.36 -13.07 9.29
C CYS A 148 13.73 -12.49 10.67
N ARG A 149 14.46 -11.37 10.67
CA ARG A 149 14.76 -10.58 11.87
C ARG A 149 14.39 -9.13 11.66
N TYR A 150 13.99 -8.46 12.75
CA TYR A 150 13.85 -7.02 12.75
C TYR A 150 15.21 -6.36 12.51
N ILE A 151 15.21 -5.29 11.71
CA ILE A 151 16.37 -4.45 11.46
C ILE A 151 16.15 -3.07 12.06
N ASP A 152 17.23 -2.42 12.47
CA ASP A 152 17.19 -1.00 12.77
C ASP A 152 17.09 -0.21 11.46
N VAL A 153 16.13 0.71 11.40
CA VAL A 153 15.87 1.54 10.21
C VAL A 153 16.20 3.02 10.43
N ARG A 154 16.77 3.39 11.58
CA ARG A 154 17.29 4.74 11.81
C ARG A 154 18.36 5.09 10.78
N ASN A 155 18.37 6.34 10.31
CA ASN A 155 19.26 6.82 9.24
C ASN A 155 19.11 6.03 7.91
N SER A 156 17.92 5.48 7.63
CA SER A 156 17.62 4.79 6.37
C SER A 156 16.40 5.40 5.68
N SER A 157 16.16 5.02 4.42
CA SER A 157 14.96 5.44 3.67
C SER A 157 13.63 5.02 4.33
N GLN A 158 13.66 4.12 5.32
CA GLN A 158 12.48 3.65 6.04
C GLN A 158 12.23 4.39 7.37
N GLU A 159 13.09 5.31 7.79
CA GLU A 159 12.96 6.05 9.06
C GLU A 159 11.62 6.80 9.18
N ILE A 160 11.15 7.36 8.07
CA ILE A 160 9.85 8.08 7.95
C ILE A 160 8.66 7.20 8.40
N THR A 161 8.79 5.87 8.35
CA THR A 161 7.74 4.94 8.78
C THR A 161 7.72 4.67 10.28
N GLN A 162 8.80 4.95 11.02
CA GLN A 162 8.87 4.69 12.46
C GLN A 162 8.11 5.72 13.30
N ASP A 163 8.07 6.99 12.86
CA ASP A 163 7.52 8.11 13.65
C ASP A 163 6.01 7.96 13.95
N ARG A 164 5.30 7.12 13.18
CA ARG A 164 3.88 6.80 13.45
C ARG A 164 3.65 5.77 14.56
N ARG A 165 4.67 5.07 15.06
CA ARG A 165 4.49 4.10 16.15
C ARG A 165 4.42 4.74 17.54
N VAL A 166 4.89 5.98 17.71
CA VAL A 166 5.02 6.62 19.04
C VAL A 166 3.70 7.22 19.57
N ASN A 167 2.68 7.44 18.73
CA ASN A 167 1.42 8.09 19.13
C ASN A 167 0.20 7.15 19.32
N THR A 168 0.38 5.83 19.35
CA THR A 168 -0.72 4.88 19.70
C THR A 168 -0.65 4.35 21.14
N THR A 169 0.39 4.70 21.89
CA THR A 169 0.44 4.54 23.35
C THR A 169 -0.18 5.75 24.04
N GLN A 170 -1.46 6.03 23.77
CA GLN A 170 -2.25 6.94 24.61
C GLN A 170 -2.96 6.11 25.70
N SER A 171 -2.31 6.07 26.87
CA SER A 171 -2.85 5.83 28.22
C SER A 171 -3.93 4.76 28.40
N TYR A 172 -3.50 3.55 28.76
CA TYR A 172 -4.24 2.71 29.72
C TYR A 172 -3.57 2.84 31.09
N PRO A 173 -4.34 3.04 32.19
CA PRO A 173 -3.76 3.22 33.51
C PRO A 173 -3.09 1.91 33.96
N SER A 174 -1.90 2.08 34.54
CA SER A 174 -1.05 1.02 35.05
C SER A 174 -1.72 0.24 36.18
N SER A 175 -1.93 -1.06 36.01
CA SER A 175 -1.93 -1.99 37.14
C SER A 175 -1.45 -3.39 36.73
N THR A 176 -0.56 -3.90 37.59
CA THR A 176 -0.07 -5.28 37.74
C THR A 176 0.78 -5.89 36.63
N GLN A 177 2.06 -6.09 36.96
CA GLN A 177 3.00 -6.94 36.24
C GLN A 177 2.42 -8.35 36.07
N ALA A 178 2.11 -8.72 34.83
CA ALA A 178 1.80 -10.09 34.44
C ALA A 178 2.83 -10.54 33.39
N SER A 179 3.42 -11.71 33.67
CA SER A 179 4.37 -12.46 32.86
C SER A 179 4.15 -12.29 31.34
N THR A 180 5.20 -11.89 30.62
CA THR A 180 5.25 -11.83 29.15
C THR A 180 5.26 -13.24 28.56
N ARG A 181 4.12 -13.94 28.60
CA ARG A 181 3.86 -15.07 27.72
C ARG A 181 3.29 -14.52 26.41
N LEU A 182 4.08 -14.64 25.35
CA LEU A 182 3.62 -14.40 23.98
C LEU A 182 2.37 -15.27 23.71
N PRO A 183 1.38 -14.77 22.95
CA PRO A 183 0.20 -15.54 22.61
C PRO A 183 0.61 -16.80 21.85
N ARG A 184 0.07 -17.95 22.29
CA ARG A 184 0.23 -19.23 21.58
C ARG A 184 -0.47 -19.13 20.23
N VAL A 185 0.28 -19.26 19.14
CA VAL A 185 -0.26 -19.59 17.83
C VAL A 185 -0.78 -21.03 17.91
N ILE A 186 -2.08 -21.23 17.73
CA ILE A 186 -2.70 -22.56 17.64
C ILE A 186 -2.55 -23.01 16.18
N PRO A 187 -1.77 -24.07 15.87
CA PRO A 187 -1.67 -24.57 14.50
C PRO A 187 -2.99 -25.25 14.12
N VAL A 188 -3.76 -24.64 13.22
CA VAL A 188 -4.91 -25.30 12.58
C VAL A 188 -4.40 -26.02 11.34
N MET A 189 -3.78 -27.18 11.54
CA MET A 189 -3.71 -28.31 10.60
C MET A 189 -2.76 -29.38 11.19
N HIS A 190 -3.34 -30.40 11.82
CA HIS A 190 -2.66 -31.68 12.01
C HIS A 190 -2.58 -32.37 10.64
N ARG A 191 -1.38 -32.70 10.19
CA ARG A 191 -1.18 -33.68 9.13
C ARG A 191 -1.61 -35.05 9.67
N SER A 192 -2.51 -35.71 8.95
CA SER A 192 -2.70 -37.17 9.01
C SER A 192 -1.49 -37.89 8.45
#